data_AF-A0A4R6BLE8-F1
#
_entry.id   AF-A0A4R6BLE8-F1
#
_cell.length_a   1.000
_cell.length_b   1.000
_cell.length_c   1.000
_cell.angle_alpha   90.00
_cell.angle_beta   90.00
_cell.angle_gamma   90.00
#
_symmetry.space_group_name_H-M   'P 1'
#
loop_
_entity.id
_entity.type
_entity.pdbx_description
1 polymer ?
#
loop_
_entity_poly.entity_id
_entity_poly.type
_entity_poly.pdbx_seq_one_letter_code
_entity_poly.pdbx_strand_id
1 'polypeptide(L)'
;MATKRTSIKRLELRNKLILIGILLLIGFAIYLLIQISRTAMEEKFKDQRVTVQYTYKEALKRQMNADAVASDGTSWHDATLKDVERYLNPDSFYHHAEQKYQFLNLRKSQNISADKLNLLLKGKGILENQGQAFHDAAREADVNEIYLISHALLETGKGRSELAKGIKVNGKGKIDSQGTPYYNFYGVGAYDHAPVAEGARYAQQQNWDTPEKAIQGGAQFIADEYLSRENQYTLYTMRFNPVDPGRHQYATDVMWAHHNARQMAQYYRQLGIEGQFFTRHYYKK
;
A
#
# COMPACT_ATOMS: atom_id res chain seq x y z
N MET A 1 2.80 -54.40 -50.77
CA MET A 1 3.49 -53.29 -50.07
C MET A 1 2.68 -51.99 -49.96
N ALA A 2 1.89 -51.61 -50.98
CA ALA A 2 1.12 -50.35 -50.97
C ALA A 2 0.10 -50.23 -49.82
N THR A 3 -0.68 -51.28 -49.53
CA THR A 3 -1.78 -51.27 -48.54
C THR A 3 -1.31 -51.05 -47.09
N LYS A 4 -0.15 -51.62 -46.72
CA LYS A 4 0.47 -51.45 -45.39
C LYS A 4 0.98 -50.01 -45.18
N ARG A 5 1.48 -49.38 -46.25
CA ARG A 5 1.95 -47.98 -46.25
C ARG A 5 0.78 -46.99 -46.11
N THR A 6 -0.37 -47.30 -46.70
CA THR A 6 -1.61 -46.50 -46.56
C THR A 6 -2.21 -46.60 -45.15
N SER A 7 -2.14 -47.78 -44.52
CA SER A 7 -2.57 -48.01 -43.13
C SER A 7 -1.77 -47.16 -42.11
N ILE A 8 -0.44 -47.16 -42.23
CA ILE A 8 0.45 -46.38 -41.34
C ILE A 8 0.17 -44.88 -41.47
N LYS A 9 0.03 -44.35 -42.69
CA LYS A 9 -0.31 -42.93 -42.92
C LYS A 9 -1.64 -42.53 -42.31
N ARG A 10 -2.66 -43.41 -42.36
CA ARG A 10 -3.96 -43.17 -41.70
C ARG A 10 -3.83 -43.15 -40.18
N LEU A 11 -3.02 -44.04 -39.61
CA LEU A 11 -2.76 -44.09 -38.17
C LEU A 11 -2.02 -42.83 -37.70
N GLU A 12 -0.99 -42.40 -38.44
CA GLU A 12 -0.25 -41.16 -38.18
C GLU A 12 -1.16 -39.92 -38.25
N LEU A 13 -2.01 -39.84 -39.28
CA LEU A 13 -2.97 -38.74 -39.41
C LEU A 13 -3.96 -38.72 -38.24
N ARG A 14 -4.50 -39.88 -37.86
CA ARG A 14 -5.39 -40.01 -36.70
C ARG A 14 -4.72 -39.56 -35.41
N ASN A 15 -3.49 -40.01 -35.16
CA ASN A 15 -2.74 -39.63 -33.96
C ASN A 15 -2.40 -38.13 -33.94
N LYS A 16 -2.07 -37.53 -35.10
CA LYS A 16 -1.87 -36.08 -35.23
C LYS A 16 -3.15 -35.30 -34.94
N LEU A 17 -4.29 -35.75 -35.47
CA LEU A 17 -5.59 -35.11 -35.21
C LEU A 17 -5.99 -35.22 -33.73
N ILE A 18 -5.75 -36.37 -33.09
CA ILE A 18 -5.97 -36.55 -31.65
C ILE A 18 -5.08 -35.58 -30.85
N LEU A 19 -3.78 -35.50 -31.19
CA LEU A 19 -2.85 -34.59 -30.52
C LEU A 19 -3.26 -33.12 -30.66
N ILE A 20 -3.68 -32.70 -31.86
CA ILE A 20 -4.20 -31.35 -32.10
C ILE A 20 -5.45 -31.10 -31.26
N GLY A 21 -6.38 -32.06 -31.20
CA GLY A 21 -7.58 -31.97 -30.37
C GLY A 21 -7.25 -31.80 -28.88
N ILE A 22 -6.28 -32.56 -28.36
CA ILE A 22 -5.81 -32.44 -26.97
C ILE A 22 -5.22 -31.06 -26.71
N LEU A 23 -4.35 -30.57 -27.60
CA LEU A 23 -3.73 -29.24 -27.44
C LEU A 23 -4.76 -28.11 -27.46
N LEU A 24 -5.79 -28.20 -28.32
CA LEU A 24 -6.89 -27.24 -28.35
C LEU A 24 -7.70 -27.26 -27.05
N LEU A 25 -7.99 -28.44 -26.50
CA LEU A 25 -8.70 -28.57 -25.22
C LEU A 25 -7.90 -27.99 -24.06
N ILE A 26 -6.59 -28.25 -23.99
CA ILE A 26 -5.71 -27.65 -22.97
C ILE A 26 -5.67 -26.14 -23.11
N GLY A 27 -5.49 -25.62 -24.33
CA GLY A 27 -5.49 -24.18 -24.60
C GLY A 27 -6.82 -23.52 -24.19
N PHE A 28 -7.95 -24.15 -24.49
CA PHE A 28 -9.26 -23.67 -24.09
C PHE A 28 -9.46 -23.70 -22.57
N ALA A 29 -9.03 -24.75 -21.88
CA ALA A 29 -9.11 -24.84 -20.43
C ALA A 29 -8.24 -23.76 -19.74
N ILE A 30 -7.01 -23.55 -20.21
CA ILE A 30 -6.14 -22.46 -19.72
C ILE A 30 -6.80 -21.10 -19.95
N TYR A 31 -7.36 -20.88 -21.14
CA TYR A 31 -8.10 -19.65 -21.43
C TYR A 31 -9.26 -19.42 -20.45
N LEU A 32 -10.08 -20.44 -20.19
CA LEU A 32 -11.18 -20.34 -19.23
C LEU A 32 -10.67 -20.04 -17.81
N LEU A 33 -9.60 -20.69 -17.36
CA LEU A 33 -9.00 -20.41 -16.06
C LEU A 33 -8.51 -18.96 -15.95
N ILE A 34 -7.90 -18.43 -17.01
CA ILE A 34 -7.48 -17.02 -17.07
C ILE A 34 -8.70 -16.10 -16.99
N GLN A 35 -9.79 -16.41 -17.71
CA GLN A 35 -11.01 -15.59 -17.66
C GLN A 35 -11.65 -15.62 -16.28
N ILE A 36 -11.81 -16.79 -15.66
CA ILE A 36 -12.37 -16.93 -14.31
C ILE A 36 -11.50 -16.16 -13.30
N SER A 37 -10.17 -16.29 -13.40
CA SER A 37 -9.24 -15.56 -12.55
C SER A 37 -9.37 -14.04 -12.75
N ARG A 38 -9.50 -13.56 -14.00
CA ARG A 38 -9.73 -12.13 -14.31
C ARG A 38 -11.06 -11.63 -13.76
N THR A 39 -12.16 -12.34 -13.93
CA THR A 39 -13.47 -11.92 -13.41
C THR A 39 -13.46 -11.86 -11.88
N ALA A 40 -12.87 -12.86 -11.21
CA ALA A 40 -12.70 -12.83 -9.76
C ALA A 40 -11.80 -11.67 -9.31
N MET A 41 -10.78 -11.33 -10.10
CA MET A 41 -9.96 -10.13 -9.94
C MET A 41 -10.86 -8.88 -10.05
N GLU A 42 -11.53 -8.67 -11.17
CA GLU A 42 -12.39 -7.51 -11.46
C GLU A 42 -13.46 -7.31 -10.39
N GLU A 43 -14.09 -8.38 -9.90
CA GLU A 43 -15.07 -8.32 -8.82
C GLU A 43 -14.41 -7.94 -7.47
N LYS A 44 -13.28 -8.57 -7.12
CA LYS A 44 -12.48 -8.21 -5.93
C LYS A 44 -12.00 -6.75 -5.99
N PHE A 45 -11.85 -6.19 -7.19
CA PHE A 45 -11.18 -4.91 -7.44
C PHE A 45 -12.08 -3.78 -7.92
N LYS A 46 -13.40 -4.01 -7.98
CA LYS A 46 -14.37 -2.95 -8.29
C LYS A 46 -14.32 -1.85 -7.24
N ASP A 47 -14.40 -0.61 -7.70
CA ASP A 47 -14.56 0.56 -6.84
C ASP A 47 -15.72 0.34 -5.85
N GLN A 48 -15.40 0.44 -4.57
CA GLN A 48 -16.35 0.21 -3.50
C GLN A 48 -17.08 1.49 -3.15
N ARG A 49 -18.40 1.35 -2.99
CA ARG A 49 -19.27 2.39 -2.47
C ARG A 49 -19.79 1.96 -1.10
N VAL A 50 -19.46 2.73 -0.07
CA VAL A 50 -19.89 2.48 1.31
C VAL A 50 -20.77 3.64 1.76
N THR A 51 -21.97 3.35 2.25
CA THR A 51 -22.80 4.36 2.92
C THR A 51 -22.60 4.22 4.43
N VAL A 52 -22.21 5.30 5.10
CA VAL A 52 -22.02 5.30 6.56
C VAL A 52 -23.30 5.72 7.29
N GLN A 53 -23.42 5.35 8.56
CA GLN A 53 -24.64 5.55 9.35
C GLN A 53 -24.89 7.02 9.70
N TYR A 54 -23.81 7.80 9.89
CA TYR A 54 -23.88 9.21 10.26
C TYR A 54 -24.22 10.09 9.04
N THR A 55 -24.98 11.15 9.29
CA THR A 55 -25.11 12.28 8.37
C THR A 55 -23.83 13.13 8.37
N TYR A 56 -23.63 13.95 7.34
CA TYR A 56 -22.49 14.86 7.28
C TYR A 56 -22.46 15.83 8.48
N LYS A 57 -23.64 16.35 8.89
CA LYS A 57 -23.76 17.28 10.02
C LYS A 57 -23.37 16.63 11.35
N GLU A 58 -23.78 15.39 11.58
CA GLU A 58 -23.39 14.64 12.78
C GLU A 58 -21.89 14.34 12.78
N ALA A 59 -21.35 13.92 11.64
CA ALA A 59 -19.92 13.67 11.49
C ALA A 59 -19.11 14.95 11.78
N LEU A 60 -19.49 16.07 11.17
CA LEU A 60 -18.86 17.38 11.39
C LEU A 60 -18.90 17.78 12.87
N LYS A 61 -20.07 17.68 13.52
CA LYS A 61 -20.20 17.98 14.95
C LYS A 61 -19.25 17.14 15.81
N ARG A 62 -19.09 15.85 15.50
CA ARG A 62 -18.17 14.98 16.24
C ARG A 62 -16.71 15.31 15.96
N GLN A 63 -16.37 15.66 14.72
CA GLN A 63 -15.02 16.09 14.33
C GLN A 63 -14.58 17.37 15.04
N MET A 64 -15.51 18.30 15.28
CA MET A 64 -15.21 19.52 16.05
C MET A 64 -14.83 19.25 17.51
N ASN A 65 -15.07 18.05 18.04
CA ASN A 65 -14.68 17.66 19.40
C ASN A 65 -13.48 16.69 19.41
N ALA A 66 -12.74 16.56 18.30
CA ALA A 66 -11.64 15.62 18.14
C ALA A 66 -10.26 16.28 18.22
N ASP A 67 -10.17 17.49 18.80
CA ASP A 67 -8.94 18.27 18.97
C ASP A 67 -8.10 18.38 17.68
N ALA A 68 -8.79 18.54 16.56
CA ALA A 68 -8.17 18.65 15.26
C ALA A 68 -7.40 19.96 15.13
N VAL A 69 -6.25 19.91 14.47
CA VAL A 69 -5.40 21.09 14.22
C VAL A 69 -5.29 21.36 12.72
N ALA A 70 -4.94 22.59 12.37
CA ALA A 70 -4.62 23.01 11.03
C ALA A 70 -3.30 23.80 11.04
N SER A 71 -2.63 23.86 9.89
CA SER A 71 -1.43 24.67 9.71
C SER A 71 -1.60 25.68 8.59
N ASP A 72 -1.11 26.90 8.80
CA ASP A 72 -1.00 27.94 7.78
C ASP A 72 0.35 27.89 7.02
N GLY A 73 1.16 26.85 7.27
CA GLY A 73 2.51 26.70 6.73
C GLY A 73 3.61 27.29 7.62
N THR A 74 3.27 28.01 8.69
CA THR A 74 4.23 28.58 9.65
C THR A 74 3.96 28.12 11.08
N SER A 75 2.70 27.97 11.46
CA SER A 75 2.28 27.55 12.79
C SER A 75 1.16 26.52 12.76
N TRP A 76 0.98 25.80 13.86
CA TRP A 76 -0.18 24.94 14.10
C TRP A 76 -1.17 25.68 14.99
N HIS A 77 -2.45 25.57 14.68
CA HIS A 77 -3.55 26.13 15.46
C HIS A 77 -4.72 25.16 15.49
N ASP A 78 -5.62 25.34 16.46
CA ASP A 78 -6.86 24.57 16.53
C ASP A 78 -7.68 24.78 15.26
N ALA A 79 -8.12 23.69 14.64
CA ALA A 79 -8.85 23.76 13.38
C ALA A 79 -10.19 24.47 13.57
N THR A 80 -10.46 25.48 12.75
CA THR A 80 -11.77 26.13 12.74
C THR A 80 -12.83 25.22 12.10
N LEU A 81 -14.11 25.54 12.33
CA LEU A 81 -15.21 24.86 11.65
C LEU A 81 -15.00 24.81 10.12
N LYS A 82 -14.52 25.91 9.54
CA LYS A 82 -14.29 26.04 8.10
C LYS A 82 -13.15 25.13 7.63
N ASP A 83 -12.11 24.96 8.43
CA ASP A 83 -11.01 24.05 8.12
C ASP A 83 -11.50 22.61 8.10
N VAL A 84 -12.24 22.19 9.14
CA VAL A 84 -12.81 20.85 9.21
C VAL A 84 -13.80 20.62 8.06
N GLU A 85 -14.74 21.54 7.79
CA GLU A 85 -15.71 21.42 6.70
C GLU A 85 -15.04 21.21 5.33
N ARG A 86 -13.96 21.96 5.08
CA ARG A 86 -13.22 21.94 3.81
C ARG A 86 -12.62 20.58 3.50
N TYR A 87 -12.06 19.89 4.49
CA TYR A 87 -11.35 18.63 4.28
C TYR A 87 -12.20 17.39 4.62
N LEU A 88 -13.22 17.55 5.47
CA LEU A 88 -14.14 16.47 5.82
C LEU A 88 -15.09 16.13 4.67
N ASN A 89 -15.51 17.09 3.84
CA ASN A 89 -16.46 16.80 2.76
C ASN A 89 -15.78 16.06 1.59
N PRO A 90 -16.06 14.75 1.39
CA PRO A 90 -15.31 13.95 0.42
C PRO A 90 -15.80 14.13 -1.01
N ASP A 91 -17.01 14.65 -1.22
CA ASP A 91 -17.69 14.64 -2.53
C ASP A 91 -16.89 15.38 -3.61
N SER A 92 -16.31 16.53 -3.23
CA SER A 92 -15.49 17.33 -4.13
C SER A 92 -14.16 16.66 -4.52
N PHE A 93 -13.71 15.66 -3.76
CA PHE A 93 -12.42 15.00 -3.94
C PHE A 93 -12.51 13.70 -4.75
N TYR A 94 -13.68 13.04 -4.83
CA TYR A 94 -13.82 11.72 -5.45
C TYR A 94 -13.35 11.61 -6.89
N HIS A 95 -13.46 12.70 -7.65
CA HIS A 95 -13.09 12.78 -9.07
C HIS A 95 -11.97 13.78 -9.33
N HIS A 96 -11.40 14.38 -8.29
CA HIS A 96 -10.28 15.29 -8.42
C HIS A 96 -9.01 14.53 -8.82
N ALA A 97 -8.22 15.06 -9.76
CA ALA A 97 -7.06 14.38 -10.34
C ALA A 97 -6.05 13.84 -9.30
N GLU A 98 -5.80 14.62 -8.24
CA GLU A 98 -4.91 14.24 -7.13
C GLU A 98 -5.66 13.73 -5.90
N GLN A 99 -6.69 14.45 -5.44
CA GLN A 99 -7.39 14.12 -4.21
C GLN A 99 -8.23 12.83 -4.28
N LYS A 100 -8.47 12.26 -5.47
CA LYS A 100 -9.07 10.92 -5.60
C LYS A 100 -8.26 9.85 -4.86
N TYR A 101 -6.95 10.03 -4.72
CA TYR A 101 -6.07 9.09 -4.01
C TYR A 101 -6.27 9.08 -2.49
N GLN A 102 -7.03 10.03 -1.92
CA GLN A 102 -7.49 9.91 -0.53
C GLN A 102 -8.36 8.65 -0.32
N PHE A 103 -9.00 8.18 -1.39
CA PHE A 103 -9.94 7.06 -1.40
C PHE A 103 -9.33 5.79 -1.98
N LEU A 104 -8.03 5.79 -2.32
CA LEU A 104 -7.35 4.58 -2.77
C LEU A 104 -7.38 3.55 -1.63
N ASN A 105 -7.76 2.32 -1.95
CA ASN A 105 -7.73 1.20 -1.02
C ASN A 105 -6.28 0.77 -0.81
N LEU A 106 -5.76 1.08 0.38
CA LEU A 106 -4.38 0.82 0.79
C LEU A 106 -4.15 -0.64 1.18
N ARG A 107 -5.20 -1.45 1.36
CA ARG A 107 -5.15 -2.90 1.65
C ARG A 107 -5.13 -3.77 0.39
N LYS A 108 -4.64 -3.22 -0.71
CA LYS A 108 -4.61 -3.91 -2.00
C LYS A 108 -3.34 -3.53 -2.75
N SER A 109 -2.45 -4.50 -2.91
CA SER A 109 -1.37 -4.41 -3.90
C SER A 109 -1.97 -4.34 -5.31
N GLN A 110 -1.42 -3.47 -6.15
CA GLN A 110 -1.78 -3.36 -7.57
C GLN A 110 -0.88 -4.19 -8.48
N ASN A 111 0.03 -4.96 -7.89
CA ASN A 111 1.03 -5.76 -8.58
C ASN A 111 1.92 -4.89 -9.50
N ILE A 112 2.35 -3.72 -9.01
CA ILE A 112 3.25 -2.82 -9.75
C ILE A 112 4.63 -3.47 -9.84
N SER A 113 5.22 -3.56 -11.03
CA SER A 113 6.50 -4.24 -11.22
C SER A 113 7.65 -3.56 -10.46
N ALA A 114 8.60 -4.37 -9.99
CA ALA A 114 9.81 -3.92 -9.31
C ALA A 114 10.56 -2.83 -10.10
N ASP A 115 10.68 -2.98 -11.43
CA ASP A 115 11.33 -2.00 -12.31
C ASP A 115 10.64 -0.63 -12.26
N LYS A 116 9.30 -0.58 -12.22
CA LYS A 116 8.58 0.67 -12.06
C LYS A 116 8.83 1.26 -10.68
N LEU A 117 8.75 0.46 -9.64
CA LEU A 117 9.01 0.92 -8.27
C LEU A 117 10.42 1.50 -8.13
N ASN A 118 11.42 0.91 -8.78
CA ASN A 118 12.79 1.42 -8.81
C ASN A 118 12.92 2.84 -9.40
N LEU A 119 12.00 3.27 -10.27
CA LEU A 119 11.98 4.65 -10.77
C LEU A 119 11.67 5.67 -9.66
N LEU A 120 10.89 5.29 -8.65
CA LEU A 120 10.62 6.14 -7.47
C LEU A 120 11.79 6.13 -6.48
N LEU A 121 12.48 4.99 -6.40
CA LEU A 121 13.55 4.72 -5.44
C LEU A 121 14.93 5.21 -5.89
N LYS A 122 15.07 5.62 -7.16
CA LYS A 122 16.31 6.22 -7.67
C LYS A 122 16.75 7.43 -6.85
N GLY A 123 18.00 7.41 -6.39
CA GLY A 123 18.60 8.43 -5.54
C GLY A 123 18.04 8.49 -4.11
N LYS A 124 17.33 7.45 -3.64
CA LYS A 124 16.73 7.42 -2.30
C LYS A 124 17.59 6.67 -1.27
N GLY A 125 18.91 6.84 -1.36
CA GLY A 125 19.85 6.27 -0.38
C GLY A 125 19.78 4.75 -0.37
N ILE A 126 19.68 4.15 0.83
CA ILE A 126 19.64 2.69 0.99
C ILE A 126 18.41 2.03 0.35
N LEU A 127 17.35 2.80 0.07
CA LEU A 127 16.14 2.30 -0.58
C LEU A 127 16.30 2.20 -2.11
N GLU A 128 17.38 2.73 -2.69
CA GLU A 128 17.64 2.61 -4.12
C GLU A 128 17.75 1.13 -4.54
N ASN A 129 17.15 0.78 -5.68
CA ASN A 129 17.08 -0.58 -6.23
C ASN A 129 16.31 -1.61 -5.39
N GLN A 130 15.64 -1.21 -4.31
CA GLN A 130 14.83 -2.09 -3.47
C GLN A 130 13.41 -2.36 -4.01
N GLY A 131 13.14 -2.05 -5.28
CA GLY A 131 11.83 -2.21 -5.90
C GLY A 131 11.27 -3.64 -5.84
N GLN A 132 12.15 -4.66 -5.89
CA GLN A 132 11.71 -6.05 -5.73
C GLN A 132 11.23 -6.33 -4.30
N ALA A 133 11.97 -5.88 -3.29
CA ALA A 133 11.56 -6.04 -1.89
C ALA A 133 10.23 -5.33 -1.60
N PHE A 134 10.03 -4.12 -2.12
CA PHE A 134 8.74 -3.42 -1.99
C PHE A 134 7.61 -4.14 -2.74
N HIS A 135 7.87 -4.68 -3.93
CA HIS A 135 6.89 -5.46 -4.68
C HIS A 135 6.44 -6.70 -3.88
N ASP A 136 7.40 -7.48 -3.38
CA ASP A 136 7.12 -8.72 -2.65
C ASP A 136 6.41 -8.43 -1.33
N ALA A 137 6.90 -7.47 -0.56
CA ALA A 137 6.30 -7.05 0.71
C ALA A 137 4.86 -6.56 0.55
N ALA A 138 4.61 -5.72 -0.45
CA ALA A 138 3.28 -5.20 -0.74
C ALA A 138 2.29 -6.32 -1.11
N ARG A 139 2.74 -7.32 -1.88
CA ARG A 139 1.91 -8.46 -2.28
C ARG A 139 1.63 -9.40 -1.12
N GLU A 140 2.63 -9.68 -0.29
CA GLU A 140 2.50 -10.59 0.84
C GLU A 140 1.60 -10.01 1.94
N ALA A 141 1.79 -8.73 2.26
CA ALA A 141 1.01 -8.03 3.28
C ALA A 141 -0.33 -7.44 2.78
N ASP A 142 -0.64 -7.62 1.49
CA ASP A 142 -1.80 -6.98 0.82
C ASP A 142 -1.83 -5.45 1.08
N VAL A 143 -0.71 -4.76 0.84
CA VAL A 143 -0.58 -3.31 1.00
C VAL A 143 -0.32 -2.65 -0.36
N ASN A 144 -0.83 -1.44 -0.58
CA ASN A 144 -0.54 -0.68 -1.78
C ASN A 144 0.95 -0.26 -1.84
N GLU A 145 1.62 -0.57 -2.95
CA GLU A 145 3.06 -0.35 -3.17
C GLU A 145 3.45 1.13 -3.06
N ILE A 146 2.63 2.00 -3.65
CA ILE A 146 2.90 3.45 -3.70
C ILE A 146 2.76 4.06 -2.31
N TYR A 147 1.78 3.63 -1.53
CA TYR A 147 1.63 4.00 -0.14
C TYR A 147 2.82 3.52 0.70
N LEU A 148 3.21 2.26 0.55
CA LEU A 148 4.33 1.67 1.29
C LEU A 148 5.65 2.41 1.02
N ILE A 149 5.96 2.70 -0.25
CA ILE A 149 7.13 3.50 -0.63
C ILE A 149 7.02 4.94 -0.11
N SER A 150 5.85 5.58 -0.23
CA SER A 150 5.64 6.94 0.26
C SER A 150 5.94 7.04 1.76
N HIS A 151 5.46 6.05 2.53
CA HIS A 151 5.66 5.97 3.97
C HIS A 151 7.14 5.77 4.29
N ALA A 152 7.80 4.79 3.67
CA ALA A 152 9.22 4.54 3.89
C ALA A 152 10.08 5.78 3.55
N LEU A 153 9.78 6.48 2.45
CA LEU A 153 10.53 7.68 2.07
C LEU A 153 10.36 8.84 3.05
N LEU A 154 9.19 8.98 3.66
CA LEU A 154 8.94 10.00 4.67
C LEU A 154 9.73 9.68 5.95
N GLU A 155 9.53 8.49 6.51
CA GLU A 155 10.12 8.06 7.79
C GLU A 155 11.64 8.00 7.77
N THR A 156 12.23 7.73 6.61
CA THR A 156 13.69 7.57 6.48
C THR A 156 14.40 8.81 5.96
N GLY A 157 13.68 9.93 5.76
CA GLY A 157 14.26 11.10 5.09
C GLY A 157 14.82 10.74 3.71
N LYS A 158 14.05 9.98 2.91
CA LYS A 158 14.42 9.44 1.60
C LYS A 158 15.62 8.49 1.67
N GLY A 159 15.55 7.53 2.60
CA GLY A 159 16.52 6.45 2.82
C GLY A 159 17.90 6.90 3.33
N ARG A 160 17.95 8.04 4.02
CA ARG A 160 19.21 8.67 4.47
C ARG A 160 19.36 8.76 5.98
N SER A 161 18.29 8.54 6.73
CA SER A 161 18.32 8.55 8.19
C SER A 161 19.30 7.49 8.72
N GLU A 162 19.82 7.74 9.92
CA GLU A 162 20.76 6.85 10.58
C GLU A 162 20.17 5.45 10.79
N LEU A 163 18.94 5.39 11.32
CA LEU A 163 18.21 4.15 11.55
C LEU A 163 17.95 3.36 10.25
N ALA A 164 17.67 4.05 9.14
CA ALA A 164 17.49 3.41 7.84
C ALA A 164 18.79 2.81 7.30
N LYS A 165 19.94 3.45 7.53
CA LYS A 165 21.25 2.94 7.05
C LYS A 165 21.72 1.67 7.76
N GLY A 166 21.02 1.27 8.81
CA GLY A 166 21.33 0.11 9.61
C GLY A 166 22.18 0.46 10.83
N ILE A 167 21.72 0.07 12.01
CA ILE A 167 22.45 0.24 13.27
C ILE A 167 23.05 -1.10 13.64
N LYS A 168 24.37 -1.13 13.92
CA LYS A 168 25.03 -2.35 14.36
C LYS A 168 24.74 -2.61 15.83
N VAL A 169 24.20 -3.78 16.12
CA VAL A 169 23.78 -4.19 17.48
C VAL A 169 24.41 -5.55 17.79
N ASN A 170 24.94 -5.71 19.01
CA ASN A 170 25.45 -7.01 19.47
C ASN A 170 24.33 -7.90 20.03
N GLY A 171 24.66 -9.15 20.38
CA GLY A 171 23.69 -10.11 20.90
C GLY A 171 22.99 -9.72 22.22
N LYS A 172 23.40 -8.61 22.86
CA LYS A 172 22.77 -8.06 24.07
C LYS A 172 21.85 -6.86 23.78
N GLY A 173 21.58 -6.55 22.52
CA GLY A 173 20.73 -5.40 22.16
C GLY A 173 21.36 -4.04 22.39
N LYS A 174 22.71 -3.97 22.42
CA LYS A 174 23.47 -2.72 22.54
C LYS A 174 24.14 -2.36 21.23
N ILE A 175 24.16 -1.06 20.92
CA ILE A 175 24.89 -0.53 19.76
C ILE A 175 26.37 -0.88 19.91
N ASP A 176 26.92 -1.50 18.87
CA ASP A 176 28.28 -2.03 18.87
C ASP A 176 28.83 -2.03 17.45
N SER A 177 29.99 -1.39 17.24
CA SER A 177 30.64 -1.31 15.92
C SER A 177 30.97 -2.67 15.28
N GLN A 178 31.09 -3.72 16.10
CA GLN A 178 31.34 -5.10 15.68
C GLN A 178 30.08 -5.96 15.61
N GLY A 179 28.90 -5.38 15.88
CA GLY A 179 27.62 -6.06 15.83
C GLY A 179 27.07 -6.29 14.41
N THR A 180 25.91 -6.92 14.35
CA THR A 180 25.14 -7.15 13.11
C THR A 180 24.32 -5.89 12.79
N PRO A 181 24.29 -5.40 11.54
CA PRO A 181 23.44 -4.27 11.18
C PRO A 181 21.97 -4.68 11.15
N TYR A 182 21.11 -3.85 11.75
CA TYR A 182 19.65 -4.00 11.69
C TYR A 182 19.01 -2.73 11.17
N TYR A 183 18.03 -2.90 10.28
CA TYR A 183 17.44 -1.82 9.49
C TYR A 183 15.99 -1.59 9.90
N ASN A 184 15.52 -0.35 9.82
CA ASN A 184 14.14 0.00 10.07
C ASN A 184 13.73 1.18 9.20
N PHE A 185 12.74 0.96 8.33
CA PHE A 185 12.31 1.93 7.32
C PHE A 185 10.98 2.61 7.62
N TYR A 186 10.34 2.27 8.74
CA TYR A 186 9.01 2.79 9.09
C TYR A 186 8.94 3.28 10.53
N GLY A 187 10.09 3.50 11.18
CA GLY A 187 10.17 4.02 12.55
C GLY A 187 9.57 3.08 13.61
N VAL A 188 9.38 1.80 13.31
CA VAL A 188 8.69 0.86 14.21
C VAL A 188 9.48 0.67 15.49
N GLY A 189 8.87 0.90 16.65
CA GLY A 189 9.56 0.73 17.94
C GLY A 189 10.58 1.82 18.27
N ALA A 190 10.62 2.92 17.51
CA ALA A 190 11.52 4.05 17.77
C ALA A 190 10.83 5.11 18.65
N TYR A 191 10.64 4.79 19.93
CA TYR A 191 9.93 5.64 20.88
C TYR A 191 10.88 6.50 21.74
N ASP A 192 10.30 7.43 22.48
CA ASP A 192 10.91 8.11 23.64
C ASP A 192 12.23 8.88 23.41
N HIS A 193 13.15 8.77 24.36
CA HIS A 193 14.36 9.60 24.53
C HIS A 193 15.56 9.08 23.73
N ALA A 194 15.47 7.86 23.17
CA ALA A 194 16.53 7.21 22.40
C ALA A 194 16.00 6.45 21.16
N PRO A 195 15.29 7.13 20.24
CA PRO A 195 14.53 6.50 19.16
C PRO A 195 15.37 5.62 18.23
N VAL A 196 16.63 5.99 17.98
CA VAL A 196 17.55 5.20 17.15
C VAL A 196 17.90 3.86 17.81
N ALA A 197 18.23 3.88 19.11
CA ALA A 197 18.64 2.67 19.83
C ALA A 197 17.45 1.72 20.04
N GLU A 198 16.27 2.27 20.31
CA GLU A 198 15.04 1.47 20.49
C GLU A 198 14.55 0.88 19.18
N GLY A 199 14.50 1.67 18.10
CA GLY A 199 14.14 1.19 16.77
C GLY A 199 15.09 0.11 16.25
N ALA A 200 16.38 0.22 16.54
CA ALA A 200 17.38 -0.80 16.19
C ALA A 200 17.21 -2.08 17.00
N ARG A 201 16.89 -1.97 18.30
CA ARG A 201 16.61 -3.13 19.16
C ARG A 201 15.35 -3.86 18.71
N TYR A 202 14.30 -3.12 18.35
CA TYR A 202 13.09 -3.70 17.77
C TYR A 202 13.42 -4.45 16.47
N ALA A 203 14.15 -3.82 15.55
CA ALA A 203 14.59 -4.46 14.31
C ALA A 203 15.41 -5.74 14.55
N GLN A 204 16.27 -5.76 15.59
CA GLN A 204 16.96 -6.97 16.02
C GLN A 204 16.01 -8.08 16.47
N GLN A 205 15.02 -7.76 17.31
CA GLN A 205 14.04 -8.74 17.79
C GLN A 205 13.23 -9.35 16.63
N GLN A 206 12.97 -8.57 15.59
CA GLN A 206 12.28 -9.00 14.38
C GLN A 206 13.22 -9.62 13.32
N ASN A 207 14.53 -9.72 13.61
CA ASN A 207 15.56 -10.22 12.69
C ASN A 207 15.64 -9.47 11.35
N TRP A 208 15.46 -8.15 11.38
CA TRP A 208 15.58 -7.26 10.21
C TRP A 208 17.05 -6.92 9.91
N ASP A 209 17.86 -7.95 9.68
CA ASP A 209 19.31 -7.86 9.43
C ASP A 209 19.68 -7.60 7.96
N THR A 210 18.69 -7.42 7.09
CA THR A 210 18.84 -6.92 5.71
C THR A 210 17.77 -5.88 5.38
N PRO A 211 17.99 -5.00 4.39
CA PRO A 211 16.96 -4.07 3.91
C PRO A 211 15.68 -4.80 3.49
N GLU A 212 15.78 -5.92 2.79
CA GLU A 212 14.63 -6.66 2.27
C GLU A 212 13.73 -7.15 3.41
N LYS A 213 14.32 -7.74 4.46
CA LYS A 213 13.58 -8.18 5.64
C LYS A 213 12.92 -7.02 6.39
N ALA A 214 13.60 -5.87 6.49
CA ALA A 214 13.04 -4.68 7.11
C ALA A 214 11.86 -4.10 6.32
N ILE A 215 11.91 -4.15 4.99
CA ILE A 215 10.81 -3.75 4.11
C ILE A 215 9.60 -4.68 4.30
N GLN A 216 9.84 -6.00 4.26
CA GLN A 216 8.79 -7.02 4.43
C GLN A 216 8.14 -6.95 5.81
N GLY A 217 8.94 -7.01 6.88
CA GLY A 217 8.42 -6.97 8.24
C GLY A 217 7.73 -5.66 8.59
N GLY A 218 8.25 -4.54 8.08
CA GLY A 218 7.60 -3.24 8.25
C GLY A 218 6.28 -3.11 7.47
N ALA A 219 6.18 -3.70 6.28
CA ALA A 219 4.93 -3.77 5.54
C ALA A 219 3.87 -4.59 6.28
N GLN A 220 4.27 -5.74 6.87
CA GLN A 220 3.39 -6.56 7.69
C GLN A 220 2.92 -5.79 8.94
N PHE A 221 3.83 -5.10 9.63
CA PHE A 221 3.47 -4.23 10.75
C PHE A 221 2.45 -3.15 10.34
N ILE A 222 2.65 -2.51 9.19
CA ILE A 222 1.68 -1.52 8.67
C ILE A 222 0.32 -2.15 8.39
N ALA A 223 0.31 -3.33 7.77
CA ALA A 223 -0.91 -4.06 7.49
C ALA A 223 -1.68 -4.38 8.78
N ASP A 224 -0.99 -4.89 9.80
CA ASP A 224 -1.59 -5.36 11.05
C ASP A 224 -2.02 -4.21 11.96
N GLU A 225 -1.19 -3.17 12.11
CA GLU A 225 -1.46 -2.10 13.08
C GLU A 225 -2.32 -0.98 12.51
N TYR A 226 -2.17 -0.67 11.22
CA TYR A 226 -2.82 0.50 10.61
C TYR A 226 -3.92 0.17 9.64
N LEU A 227 -3.84 -0.99 8.97
CA LEU A 227 -4.78 -1.35 7.91
C LEU A 227 -5.65 -2.57 8.25
N SER A 228 -5.48 -3.21 9.40
CA SER A 228 -6.25 -4.41 9.77
C SER A 228 -7.73 -4.11 9.98
N ARG A 229 -8.04 -2.89 10.43
CA ARG A 229 -9.41 -2.45 10.71
C ARG A 229 -10.25 -2.42 9.43
N GLU A 230 -11.45 -2.98 9.52
CA GLU A 230 -12.39 -3.08 8.40
C GLU A 230 -12.91 -1.75 7.87
N ASN A 231 -12.62 -0.63 8.54
CA ASN A 231 -13.14 0.70 8.22
C ASN A 231 -12.06 1.78 8.10
N GLN A 232 -10.76 1.45 8.15
CA GLN A 232 -9.65 2.42 8.06
C GLN A 232 -8.53 1.93 7.14
N TYR A 233 -8.77 2.01 5.84
CA TYR A 233 -7.86 1.47 4.81
C TYR A 233 -7.77 2.36 3.57
N THR A 234 -8.25 3.59 3.68
CA THR A 234 -8.00 4.70 2.77
C THR A 234 -7.47 5.86 3.61
N LEU A 235 -6.69 6.77 3.03
CA LEU A 235 -6.21 7.95 3.75
C LEU A 235 -7.38 8.75 4.37
N TYR A 236 -8.48 8.88 3.63
CA TYR A 236 -9.70 9.54 4.12
C TYR A 236 -10.25 8.86 5.38
N THR A 237 -10.40 7.54 5.36
CA THR A 237 -10.92 6.79 6.50
C THR A 237 -9.96 6.77 7.69
N MET A 238 -8.65 6.75 7.45
CA MET A 238 -7.65 6.84 8.51
C MET A 238 -7.70 8.20 9.19
N ARG A 239 -7.89 9.29 8.42
CA ARG A 239 -7.99 10.63 8.98
C ARG A 239 -9.32 10.92 9.66
N PHE A 240 -10.44 10.62 9.01
CA PHE A 240 -11.75 11.09 9.44
C PHE A 240 -12.66 10.01 10.04
N ASN A 241 -12.32 8.72 9.88
CA ASN A 241 -13.11 7.58 10.36
C ASN A 241 -14.64 7.79 10.17
N PRO A 242 -15.15 7.81 8.93
CA PRO A 242 -16.55 8.16 8.67
C PRO A 242 -17.56 7.15 9.28
N VAL A 243 -17.11 5.95 9.66
CA VAL A 243 -17.90 4.94 10.37
C VAL A 243 -18.07 5.30 11.86
N ASP A 244 -17.07 5.93 12.49
CA ASP A 244 -17.15 6.48 13.84
C ASP A 244 -16.42 7.86 13.93
N PRO A 245 -17.03 8.94 13.43
CA PRO A 245 -16.37 10.23 13.27
C PRO A 245 -15.79 10.79 14.57
N GLY A 246 -14.58 11.36 14.49
CA GLY A 246 -13.85 11.92 15.63
C GLY A 246 -13.15 10.89 16.54
N ARG A 247 -13.25 9.59 16.25
CA ARG A 247 -12.61 8.52 17.02
C ARG A 247 -11.51 7.83 16.24
N HIS A 248 -10.44 7.46 16.94
CA HIS A 248 -9.32 6.66 16.44
C HIS A 248 -8.77 7.18 15.10
N GLN A 249 -8.36 8.46 15.09
CA GLN A 249 -7.84 9.11 13.91
C GLN A 249 -6.33 8.96 13.86
N TYR A 250 -5.82 8.72 12.66
CA TYR A 250 -4.40 8.52 12.44
C TYR A 250 -3.59 9.81 12.69
N ALA A 251 -4.19 10.97 12.43
CA ALA A 251 -3.53 12.26 12.58
C ALA A 251 -4.52 13.33 13.05
N THR A 252 -4.01 14.34 13.76
CA THR A 252 -4.77 15.51 14.22
C THR A 252 -4.87 16.59 13.13
N ASP A 253 -3.90 16.69 12.22
CA ASP A 253 -3.92 17.62 11.09
C ASP A 253 -5.08 17.34 10.13
N VAL A 254 -6.04 18.27 10.01
CA VAL A 254 -7.18 18.16 9.08
C VAL A 254 -6.78 17.98 7.61
N MET A 255 -5.56 18.42 7.23
CA MET A 255 -5.05 18.33 5.87
C MET A 255 -4.23 17.06 5.60
N TRP A 256 -4.02 16.20 6.60
CA TRP A 256 -3.14 15.04 6.50
C TRP A 256 -3.45 14.15 5.29
N ALA A 257 -4.72 13.80 5.09
CA ALA A 257 -5.13 12.95 3.96
C ALA A 257 -4.88 13.65 2.62
N HIS A 258 -5.09 14.97 2.57
CA HIS A 258 -4.92 15.79 1.38
C HIS A 258 -3.45 15.89 0.95
N HIS A 259 -2.54 16.07 1.90
CA HIS A 259 -1.09 16.11 1.65
C HIS A 259 -0.58 14.76 1.16
N ASN A 260 -0.97 13.67 1.83
CA ASN A 260 -0.55 12.32 1.46
C ASN A 260 -1.10 11.89 0.09
N ALA A 261 -2.37 12.19 -0.21
CA ALA A 261 -2.96 11.90 -1.51
C ALA A 261 -2.27 12.65 -2.64
N ARG A 262 -1.89 13.92 -2.44
CA ARG A 262 -1.10 14.68 -3.41
C ARG A 262 0.25 14.02 -3.69
N GLN A 263 0.95 13.57 -2.64
CA GLN A 263 2.23 12.88 -2.80
C GLN A 263 2.09 11.56 -3.55
N MET A 264 1.06 10.76 -3.22
CA MET A 264 0.77 9.52 -3.94
C MET A 264 0.44 9.80 -5.42
N ALA A 265 -0.40 10.79 -5.70
CA ALA A 265 -0.76 11.18 -7.06
C ALA A 265 0.49 11.55 -7.90
N GLN A 266 1.48 12.21 -7.31
CA GLN A 266 2.74 12.52 -7.97
C GLN A 266 3.52 11.25 -8.33
N TYR A 267 3.58 10.25 -7.44
CA TYR A 267 4.24 8.98 -7.72
C TYR A 267 3.55 8.20 -8.83
N TYR A 268 2.21 8.09 -8.80
CA TYR A 268 1.46 7.50 -9.91
C TYR A 268 1.75 8.18 -11.24
N ARG A 269 1.75 9.51 -11.26
CA ARG A 269 2.06 10.32 -12.44
C ARG A 269 3.48 10.10 -12.95
N GLN A 270 4.47 10.03 -12.05
CA GLN A 270 5.88 9.76 -12.39
C GLN A 270 6.04 8.39 -13.05
N LEU A 271 5.25 7.40 -12.63
CA LEU A 271 5.26 6.04 -13.19
C LEU A 271 4.41 5.88 -14.46
N GLY A 272 3.64 6.91 -14.85
CA GLY A 272 2.71 6.84 -15.98
C GLY A 272 1.62 5.79 -15.80
N ILE A 273 1.14 5.57 -14.57
CA ILE A 273 0.08 4.62 -14.22
C ILE A 273 -0.94 5.29 -13.29
N GLU A 274 -2.08 4.62 -13.07
CA GLU A 274 -3.12 5.09 -12.17
C GLU A 274 -3.41 4.10 -11.04
N GLY A 275 -3.91 4.63 -9.92
CA GLY A 275 -4.56 3.83 -8.90
C GLY A 275 -5.75 3.08 -9.48
N GLN A 276 -5.97 1.84 -9.03
CA GLN A 276 -7.01 0.96 -9.58
C GLN A 276 -8.18 0.76 -8.62
N PHE A 277 -7.93 0.72 -7.31
CA PHE A 277 -8.94 0.28 -6.33
C PHE A 277 -9.31 1.44 -5.42
N PHE A 278 -10.52 1.99 -5.57
CA PHE A 278 -10.99 3.08 -4.72
C PHE A 278 -12.19 2.66 -3.86
N THR A 279 -12.23 3.13 -2.62
CA THR A 279 -13.36 2.97 -1.72
C THR A 279 -13.87 4.34 -1.28
N ARG A 280 -15.08 4.70 -1.73
CA ARG A 280 -15.72 5.99 -1.46
C ARG A 280 -16.82 5.85 -0.41
N HIS A 281 -16.77 6.70 0.62
CA HIS A 281 -17.66 6.69 1.78
C HIS A 281 -18.65 7.85 1.76
N TYR A 282 -19.93 7.56 1.63
CA TYR A 282 -21.00 8.54 1.53
C TYR A 282 -21.75 8.66 2.86
N TYR A 283 -21.88 9.88 3.37
CA TYR A 283 -22.71 10.17 4.53
C TYR A 283 -24.19 9.96 4.21
N LYS A 284 -24.96 9.58 5.23
CA LYS A 284 -26.41 9.46 5.12
C LYS A 284 -27.02 10.83 4.77
N LYS A 285 -28.01 10.81 3.88
CA LYS A 285 -28.80 12.01 3.54
C LYS A 285 -29.77 12.35 4.67
#